data_AF-A0A957VXQ5-F1
#
_entry.id   AF-A0A957VXQ5-F1
#
_cell.length_a   1.000
_cell.length_b   1.000
_cell.length_c   1.000
_cell.angle_alpha   90.00
_cell.angle_beta   90.00
_cell.angle_gamma   90.00
#
_symmetry.space_group_name_H-M   'P 1'
#
loop_
_entity.id
_entity.type
_entity.pdbx_description
1 polymer ?
#
loop_
_entity_poly.entity_id
_entity_poly.type
_entity_poly.pdbx_seq_one_letter_code
_entity_poly.pdbx_strand_id
1 'polypeptide(L)'
;MMNRPVTATDKIRAQSLNRTGLEHFERWELESAITLFQEAARLDDSDPEYHLNLARTQVRLGDYEMMLQALGDYIRTETNKSMIS
;
A
#
# COMPACT_ATOMS: atom_id res chain seq x y z
N MET A 1 19.88 18.52 -11.94
CA MET A 1 18.45 18.30 -12.25
C MET A 1 17.68 19.45 -11.62
N MET A 2 17.01 20.28 -12.40
CA MET A 2 16.20 21.38 -11.83
C MET A 2 14.88 20.79 -11.35
N ASN A 3 14.64 20.80 -10.04
CA ASN A 3 13.34 20.44 -9.47
C ASN A 3 12.39 21.58 -9.86
N ARG A 4 11.40 21.29 -10.71
CA ARG A 4 10.35 22.27 -11.02
C ARG A 4 9.64 22.60 -9.70
N PRO A 5 9.32 23.88 -9.43
CA PRO A 5 8.58 24.24 -8.24
C PRO A 5 7.22 23.52 -8.25
N VAL A 6 6.86 22.92 -7.12
CA VAL A 6 5.55 22.30 -6.90
C VAL A 6 4.49 23.40 -7.03
N THR A 7 3.57 23.23 -7.99
CA THR A 7 2.50 24.21 -8.24
C THR A 7 1.29 23.93 -7.36
N ALA A 8 0.40 24.92 -7.18
CA ALA A 8 -0.88 24.70 -6.47
C ALA A 8 -1.70 23.56 -7.10
N THR A 9 -1.66 23.41 -8.42
CA THR A 9 -2.29 22.30 -9.14
C THR A 9 -1.67 20.96 -8.78
N ASP A 10 -0.33 20.90 -8.65
CA ASP A 10 0.36 19.67 -8.23
C ASP A 10 -0.05 19.27 -6.81
N LYS A 11 -0.17 20.24 -5.89
CA LYS A 11 -0.65 20.00 -4.51
C LYS A 11 -2.08 19.47 -4.47
N ILE A 12 -3.00 20.10 -5.21
CA ILE A 12 -4.41 19.66 -5.28
C ILE A 12 -4.48 18.23 -5.83
N ARG A 13 -3.70 17.93 -6.87
CA ARG A 13 -3.65 16.59 -7.44
C ARG A 13 -3.05 15.57 -6.47
N ALA A 14 -1.97 15.90 -5.76
CA ALA A 14 -1.38 15.05 -4.75
C ALA A 14 -2.36 14.74 -3.60
N GLN A 15 -3.08 15.74 -3.11
CA GLN A 15 -4.12 15.58 -2.10
C GLN A 15 -5.27 14.67 -2.57
N SER A 16 -5.69 14.82 -3.83
CA SER A 16 -6.71 13.96 -4.44
C SER A 16 -6.23 12.51 -4.54
N LEU A 17 -5.01 12.28 -5.04
CA LEU A 17 -4.38 10.96 -5.10
C LEU A 17 -4.27 10.33 -3.71
N ASN A 18 -3.87 11.10 -2.69
CA ASN A 18 -3.81 10.63 -1.31
C ASN A 18 -5.20 10.23 -0.77
N ARG A 19 -6.25 10.99 -1.10
CA ARG A 19 -7.63 10.64 -0.72
C ARG A 19 -8.05 9.31 -1.33
N THR A 20 -7.86 9.14 -2.64
CA THR A 20 -8.18 7.88 -3.33
C THR A 20 -7.29 6.73 -2.81
N GLY A 21 -6.02 6.99 -2.52
CA GLY A 21 -5.11 6.02 -1.92
C GLY A 21 -5.62 5.49 -0.58
N LEU A 22 -6.14 6.37 0.27
CA LEU A 22 -6.79 5.98 1.53
C LEU A 22 -8.04 5.11 1.29
N GLU A 23 -8.86 5.43 0.29
CA GLU A 23 -10.03 4.59 -0.06
C GLU A 23 -9.64 3.19 -0.54
N HIS A 24 -8.54 3.05 -1.27
CA HIS A 24 -7.98 1.74 -1.64
C HIS A 24 -7.40 1.01 -0.42
N PHE A 25 -6.69 1.73 0.46
CA PHE A 25 -6.13 1.19 1.70
C PHE A 25 -7.22 0.60 2.61
N GLU A 26 -8.33 1.32 2.81
CA GLU A 26 -9.47 0.83 3.61
C GLU A 26 -10.14 -0.40 3.01
N ARG A 27 -10.09 -0.56 1.68
CA ARG A 27 -10.59 -1.73 0.95
C ARG A 27 -9.59 -2.89 0.86
N TRP A 28 -8.43 -2.78 1.52
CA TRP A 28 -7.34 -3.76 1.40
C TRP A 28 -6.78 -3.94 -0.02
N GLU A 29 -6.99 -2.95 -0.89
CA GLU A 29 -6.43 -2.90 -2.23
C GLU A 29 -5.02 -2.27 -2.17
N LEU A 30 -4.11 -2.94 -1.47
CA LEU A 30 -2.87 -2.35 -0.93
C LEU A 30 -1.88 -1.92 -2.01
N GLU A 31 -1.74 -2.67 -3.10
CA GLU A 31 -0.86 -2.32 -4.22
C GLU A 31 -1.34 -1.06 -4.96
N SER A 32 -2.66 -0.92 -5.11
CA SER A 32 -3.29 0.28 -5.68
C SER A 32 -3.06 1.49 -4.77
N ALA A 33 -3.23 1.32 -3.46
CA ALA A 33 -2.95 2.37 -2.48
C ALA A 33 -1.48 2.81 -2.51
N ILE A 34 -0.53 1.86 -2.57
CA ILE A 34 0.91 2.15 -2.71
C ILE A 34 1.17 3.02 -3.94
N THR A 35 0.62 2.66 -5.09
CA THR A 35 0.81 3.39 -6.35
C THR A 35 0.34 4.84 -6.23
N LEU A 36 -0.82 5.05 -5.62
CA LEU A 36 -1.43 6.37 -5.44
C LEU A 36 -0.63 7.24 -4.46
N PHE A 37 -0.17 6.68 -3.33
CA PHE A 37 0.67 7.41 -2.39
C PHE A 37 2.05 7.77 -2.97
N GLN A 38 2.62 6.90 -3.80
CA GLN A 38 3.86 7.19 -4.54
C GLN A 38 3.66 8.33 -5.55
N GLU A 39 2.56 8.34 -6.29
CA GLU A 39 2.28 9.45 -7.22
C GLU A 39 2.03 10.76 -6.47
N ALA A 40 1.34 10.73 -5.34
CA ALA A 40 1.14 11.90 -4.47
C ALA A 40 2.48 12.48 -4.01
N ALA A 41 3.36 11.66 -3.42
CA ALA A 41 4.69 12.06 -2.96
C ALA A 41 5.61 12.54 -4.10
N ARG A 42 5.40 12.07 -5.33
CA ARG A 42 6.14 12.52 -6.51
C ARG A 42 5.67 13.90 -7.01
N LEU A 43 4.40 14.23 -6.82
CA LEU A 43 3.82 15.51 -7.26
C LEU A 43 4.03 16.62 -6.23
N ASP A 44 3.94 16.30 -4.94
CA ASP A 44 4.20 17.21 -3.84
C ASP A 44 4.99 16.47 -2.75
N ASP A 45 6.26 16.84 -2.60
CA ASP A 45 7.19 16.28 -1.60
C ASP A 45 7.16 17.06 -0.27
N SER A 46 6.32 18.10 -0.17
CA SER A 46 6.25 18.96 1.02
C SER A 46 5.31 18.44 2.11
N ASP A 47 4.42 17.51 1.78
CA ASP A 47 3.46 16.91 2.72
C ASP A 47 3.94 15.52 3.18
N PRO A 48 4.38 15.38 4.44
CA PRO A 48 4.91 14.11 4.95
C PRO A 48 3.85 13.01 5.07
N GLU A 49 2.56 13.35 5.02
CA GLU A 49 1.45 12.39 5.18
C GLU A 49 1.47 11.32 4.08
N TYR A 50 1.92 11.66 2.86
CA TYR A 50 1.98 10.70 1.74
C TYR A 50 2.99 9.58 2.02
N HIS A 51 4.12 9.92 2.62
CA HIS A 51 5.14 8.94 3.02
C HIS A 51 4.66 8.09 4.20
N LEU A 52 3.95 8.69 5.16
CA LEU A 52 3.36 7.96 6.28
C LEU A 52 2.33 6.94 5.78
N ASN A 53 1.44 7.33 4.88
CA ASN A 53 0.43 6.45 4.31
C ASN A 53 1.06 5.34 3.45
N LEU A 54 2.09 5.65 2.67
CA LEU A 54 2.88 4.65 1.95
C LEU A 54 3.49 3.62 2.90
N ALA A 55 4.18 4.06 3.96
CA ALA A 55 4.82 3.17 4.93
C ALA A 55 3.80 2.27 5.65
N ARG A 56 2.66 2.82 6.08
CA ARG A 56 1.57 2.06 6.71
C ARG A 56 1.01 1.00 5.77
N THR A 57 0.89 1.31 4.47
CA THR A 57 0.39 0.39 3.46
C THR A 57 1.39 -0.73 3.18
N GLN A 58 2.68 -0.41 3.09
CA GLN A 58 3.74 -1.41 2.89
C GLN A 58 3.84 -2.40 4.05
N VAL A 59 3.76 -1.93 5.30
CA VAL A 59 3.72 -2.80 6.49
C VAL A 59 2.53 -3.74 6.39
N ARG A 60 1.33 -3.21 6.10
CA ARG A 60 0.11 -4.01 5.99
C ARG A 60 0.18 -5.04 4.86
N LEU A 61 0.79 -4.72 3.72
CA LEU A 61 0.96 -5.65 2.60
C LEU A 61 1.86 -6.82 3.01
N GLY A 62 2.98 -6.53 3.67
CA GLY A 62 3.86 -7.57 4.20
C GLY A 62 3.16 -8.49 5.21
N ASP A 63 2.37 -7.91 6.12
CA ASP A 63 1.58 -8.70 7.08
C ASP A 63 0.53 -9.58 6.38
N TYR A 64 -0.11 -9.06 5.32
CA TYR A 64 -1.08 -9.80 4.52
C TYR A 64 -0.43 -10.97 3.78
N GLU A 65 0.72 -10.76 3.15
CA GLU A 65 1.49 -11.81 2.47
C GLU A 65 1.94 -12.90 3.44
N MET A 66 2.47 -12.53 4.61
CA MET A 66 2.87 -13.48 5.65
C MET A 66 1.68 -14.31 6.17
N MET A 67 0.52 -13.68 6.36
CA MET A 67 -0.71 -14.38 6.75
C MET A 67 -1.14 -15.41 5.71
N LEU A 68 -1.14 -15.04 4.42
CA LEU A 68 -1.48 -15.96 3.35
C LEU A 68 -0.53 -17.16 3.28
N GLN A 69 0.77 -16.90 3.47
CA GLN A 69 1.78 -17.96 3.52
C GLN A 69 1.52 -18.92 4.71
N ALA A 70 1.31 -18.39 5.90
CA ALA A 70 1.05 -19.18 7.09
C ALA A 70 -0.22 -20.04 6.95
N LEU A 71 -1.28 -19.50 6.34
CA LEU A 71 -2.51 -20.24 6.06
C LEU A 71 -2.28 -21.36 5.04
N GLY A 72 -1.52 -21.08 3.98
CA GLY A 72 -1.15 -22.10 2.98
C GLY A 72 -0.36 -23.25 3.60
N ASP A 73 0.58 -22.93 4.50
CA ASP A 73 1.36 -23.93 5.24
C ASP A 73 0.45 -24.78 6.15
N TYR A 74 -0.47 -24.17 6.89
CA TYR A 74 -1.45 -24.88 7.71
C TYR A 74 -2.29 -25.87 6.89
N ILE A 75 -2.91 -25.41 5.79
CA ILE A 75 -3.77 -26.23 4.93
C ILE A 75 -2.99 -27.43 4.38
N ARG A 76 -1.74 -27.21 3.94
CA ARG A 76 -0.86 -28.28 3.45
C ARG A 76 -0.59 -29.32 4.53
N THR A 77 -0.31 -28.90 5.76
CA THR A 77 -0.02 -29.82 6.87
C THR A 77 -1.23 -30.66 7.29
N GLU A 78 -2.41 -30.06 7.44
CA GLU A 78 -3.63 -30.79 7.83
C GLU A 78 -4.12 -31.73 6.72
N THR A 79 -4.05 -31.29 5.46
CA THR A 79 -4.40 -32.14 4.31
C THR A 79 -3.48 -33.35 4.21
N ASN A 80 -2.17 -33.15 4.39
CA ASN A 80 -1.21 -34.26 4.42
C ASN A 80 -1.48 -35.22 5.58
N LYS A 81 -1.83 -34.72 6.77
CA LYS A 81 -2.17 -35.56 7.93
C LYS A 81 -3.41 -36.43 7.68
N SER A 82 -4.43 -35.88 7.03
CA SER A 82 -5.67 -36.59 6.66
C SER A 82 -5.44 -37.72 5.64
N MET A 83 -4.43 -37.61 4.78
CA MET A 83 -4.09 -38.65 3.79
C MET A 83 -3.28 -39.83 4.37
N ILE A 84 -2.80 -39.74 5.62
CA ILE A 84 -1.91 -40.74 6.24
C ILE A 84 -2.62 -41.46 7.42
N SER A 85 -3.88 -41.15 7.70
CA SER A 85 -4.72 -41.87 8.68
C SER A 85 -5.70 -42.81 7.99
#